data_AF-A0A948LR21-F1
#
_entry.id   AF-A0A948LR21-F1
#
_cell.length_a   1.000
_cell.length_b   1.000
_cell.length_c   1.000
_cell.angle_alpha   90.00
_cell.angle_beta   90.00
_cell.angle_gamma   90.00
#
_symmetry.space_group_name_H-M   'P 1'
#
loop_
_entity.id
_entity.type
_entity.pdbx_description
1 polymer ?
#
loop_
_entity_poly.entity_id
_entity_poly.type
_entity_poly.pdbx_seq_one_letter_code
_entity_poly.pdbx_strand_id
1 'polypeptide(L)' 'MGRFFTKAWFYRLATALILGGFAMLCQPFTHSLFVFGFPVLLAGVVLFIIMDHVPDARLSEEEENRG' A
#
# COMPACT_ATOMS: atom_id res chain seq x y z
N MET A 1 0.39 -22.94 -3.67
CA MET A 1 -0.83 -22.26 -3.16
C MET A 1 -0.53 -21.14 -2.14
N GLY A 2 0.58 -20.39 -2.26
CA GLY A 2 1.06 -19.55 -1.15
C GLY A 2 1.56 -18.13 -1.50
N ARG A 3 1.38 -17.65 -2.74
CA ARG A 3 1.92 -16.34 -3.17
C ARG A 3 0.85 -15.26 -3.42
N PHE A 4 -0.40 -15.68 -3.65
CA PHE A 4 -1.54 -14.77 -3.87
C PHE A 4 -2.15 -14.24 -2.56
N PHE A 5 -2.19 -15.06 -1.50
CA PHE A 5 -2.63 -14.61 -0.18
C PHE A 5 -1.74 -13.50 0.39
N THR A 6 -0.44 -13.54 0.09
CA THR A 6 0.52 -12.54 0.58
C THR A 6 0.28 -11.18 -0.06
N LYS A 7 0.15 -11.08 -1.40
CA LYS A 7 -0.19 -9.81 -2.08
C LYS A 7 -1.50 -9.19 -1.56
N ALA A 8 -2.55 -10.00 -1.42
CA ALA A 8 -3.83 -9.53 -0.90
C ALA A 8 -3.74 -9.03 0.56
N TRP A 9 -2.96 -9.71 1.39
CA TRP A 9 -2.72 -9.30 2.77
C TRP A 9 -1.90 -8.00 2.85
N PHE A 10 -0.87 -7.86 2.02
CA PHE A 10 -0.09 -6.64 1.90
C PHE A 10 -0.93 -5.45 1.38
N TYR A 11 -1.87 -5.67 0.45
CA TYR A 11 -2.79 -4.64 -0.04
C TYR A 11 -3.69 -4.15 1.10
N ARG A 12 -4.24 -5.07 1.89
CA ARG A 12 -5.05 -4.75 3.07
C ARG A 12 -4.24 -4.00 4.13
N LEU A 13 -2.99 -4.38 4.34
CA LEU A 13 -2.08 -3.71 5.27
C LEU A 13 -1.78 -2.28 4.81
N ALA A 14 -1.48 -2.07 3.53
CA ALA A 14 -1.23 -0.76 2.95
C ALA A 14 -2.45 0.15 3.07
N THR A 15 -3.65 -0.35 2.70
CA THR A 15 -4.90 0.40 2.85
C THR A 15 -5.20 0.74 4.31
N ALA A 16 -4.98 -0.20 5.25
CA ALA A 16 -5.15 0.06 6.68
C ALA A 16 -4.17 1.11 7.21
N LEU A 17 -2.93 1.12 6.72
CA LEU A 17 -1.91 2.13 7.08
C LEU A 17 -2.30 3.53 6.59
N ILE A 18 -2.81 3.63 5.36
CA ILE A 18 -3.31 4.89 4.79
C ILE A 18 -4.50 5.40 5.60
N LEU A 19 -5.48 4.54 5.87
CA LEU A 19 -6.69 4.91 6.62
C LEU A 19 -6.37 5.28 8.07
N GLY A 20 -5.42 4.58 8.69
CA GLY A 20 -4.92 4.89 10.04
C GLY A 20 -4.18 6.22 10.09
N GLY A 21 -3.31 6.50 9.13
CA GLY A 21 -2.64 7.80 9.00
C GLY A 21 -3.62 8.95 8.78
N PHE A 22 -4.65 8.74 7.95
CA PHE A 22 -5.70 9.73 7.71
C PHE A 22 -6.54 9.99 8.98
N ALA A 23 -6.92 8.93 9.70
CA ALA A 23 -7.62 9.05 10.97
C ALA A 23 -6.80 9.81 12.02
N MET A 24 -5.48 9.58 12.06
CA MET A 24 -4.54 10.32 12.92
C MET A 24 -4.52 11.83 12.60
N LEU A 25 -4.55 12.21 11.32
CA LEU A 25 -4.56 13.62 10.91
C LEU A 25 -5.88 14.33 11.26
N CYS A 26 -6.99 13.58 11.30
CA CYS A 26 -8.32 14.10 11.65
C CYS A 26 -8.60 14.20 13.16
N GLN A 27 -7.70 13.75 14.04
CA GLN A 27 -7.91 13.81 15.50
C GLN A 27 -7.56 15.19 16.10
N PRO A 28 -8.44 15.82 16.90
CA PRO A 28 -8.18 17.11 17.56
C PRO A 28 -7.53 16.99 18.96
N PHE A 29 -6.89 15.86 19.28
CA PHE A 29 -6.55 15.53 20.67
C PHE A 29 -5.05 15.53 21.00
N THR A 30 -4.14 15.34 20.04
CA THR A 30 -2.71 15.24 20.36
C THR A 30 -1.82 15.79 19.23
N HIS A 31 -1.13 16.91 19.51
CA HIS A 31 -0.20 17.57 18.58
C HIS A 31 0.93 16.63 18.11
N SER A 32 1.40 15.73 18.97
CA SER A 32 2.42 14.74 18.61
C SER A 32 1.92 13.72 17.57
N LEU A 33 0.69 13.22 17.69
CA LEU A 33 0.11 12.29 16.70
C LEU A 33 -0.13 12.98 15.36
N PHE A 34 -0.45 14.27 15.36
CA PHE A 34 -0.62 15.05 14.14
C PHE A 34 0.72 15.19 13.37
N VAL A 35 1.81 15.50 14.08
CA VAL A 35 3.15 15.61 13.48
C VAL A 35 3.63 14.27 12.91
N PHE A 36 3.35 13.16 13.59
CA PHE A 36 3.69 11.82 13.10
C PHE A 36 2.67 11.25 12.09
N GLY A 37 1.45 11.79 12.02
CA GLY A 37 0.42 11.33 11.11
C GLY A 37 0.79 11.54 9.65
N PHE A 38 1.42 12.67 9.32
CA PHE A 38 1.89 12.96 7.96
C PHE A 38 2.94 11.95 7.44
N PRO A 39 4.05 11.68 8.14
CA PRO A 39 5.03 10.67 7.70
C PRO A 39 4.45 9.24 7.72
N VAL A 40 3.54 8.91 8.65
CA VAL A 40 2.87 7.59 8.66
C VAL A 40 1.97 7.42 7.44
N LEU A 41 1.19 8.44 7.09
CA LEU A 41 0.35 8.43 5.89
C LEU A 41 1.21 8.36 4.62
N LEU A 42 2.28 9.16 4.54
CA LEU A 42 3.21 9.14 3.42
C LEU A 42 3.87 7.77 3.25
N ALA A 43 4.32 7.14 4.34
CA ALA A 43 4.87 5.79 4.30
C ALA A 43 3.86 4.75 3.81
N GLY A 44 2.61 4.83 4.26
CA GLY A 44 1.51 3.98 3.79
C GLY A 44 1.24 4.14 2.28
N VAL A 45 1.21 5.39 1.80
CA VAL A 45 1.01 5.72 0.38
C VAL A 45 2.19 5.24 -0.47
N VAL A 46 3.43 5.46 -0.02
CA VAL A 46 4.63 5.00 -0.74
C VAL A 46 4.65 3.47 -0.82
N LEU A 47 4.35 2.77 0.27
CA LEU A 47 4.24 1.31 0.27
C LEU A 47 3.16 0.83 -0.71
N PHE A 48 2.00 1.50 -0.74
CA PHE A 48 0.91 1.18 -1.67
C PHE A 48 1.33 1.41 -3.12
N ILE A 49 1.97 2.54 -3.44
CA ILE A 49 2.49 2.84 -4.78
C ILE A 49 3.54 1.80 -5.20
N ILE A 50 4.48 1.44 -4.31
CA ILE A 50 5.48 0.41 -4.62
C ILE A 50 4.80 -0.90 -4.97
N MET A 51 3.80 -1.30 -4.19
CA MET A 51 3.03 -2.52 -4.45
C MET A 51 2.25 -2.49 -5.75
N ASP A 52 1.63 -1.35 -6.06
CA ASP A 52 0.89 -1.12 -7.30
C ASP A 52 1.82 -1.15 -8.52
N HIS A 53 3.07 -0.72 -8.32
CA HIS A 53 4.09 -0.71 -9.35
C HIS A 53 4.89 -2.01 -9.45
N VAL A 54 4.75 -2.98 -8.53
CA VAL A 54 5.29 -4.34 -8.75
C VAL A 54 4.36 -5.02 -9.75
N PRO A 55 4.71 -5.01 -11.05
CA PRO A 55 3.86 -5.60 -12.05
C PRO A 55 3.84 -7.10 -11.76
N ASP A 56 2.69 -7.74 -11.85
CA ASP A 56 2.71 -9.16 -12.11
C ASP A 56 3.55 -9.35 -13.37
N ALA A 57 4.69 -10.02 -13.22
CA ALA A 57 5.60 -10.43 -14.29
C ALA A 57 4.91 -11.50 -15.16
N ARG A 58 3.74 -11.15 -15.70
CA ARG A 58 2.86 -11.93 -16.56
C ARG A 58 2.74 -11.30 -17.94
N LEU A 59 3.20 -10.06 -18.14
CA LEU A 59 3.24 -9.42 -19.46
C LEU A 59 4.46 -9.84 -20.30
N SER A 60 4.98 -11.05 -20.10
CA SER A 60 5.91 -11.68 -21.04
C SER A 60 5.42 -13.03 -21.57
N GLU A 61 4.30 -13.57 -21.06
CA GLU A 61 3.70 -14.83 -21.56
C GLU A 61 2.60 -14.57 -22.62
N GLU A 62 1.98 -13.38 -22.67
CA GLU A 62 0.94 -13.04 -23.67
C GLU A 62 1.47 -12.54 -25.02
N GLU A 63 2.68 -11.99 -25.09
CA GLU A 63 3.32 -11.65 -26.37
C GLU A 63 3.97 -12.86 -27.05
N GLU A 64 4.47 -13.85 -26.29
CA GLU A 64 5.05 -15.09 -26.84
C GLU A 64 3.98 -16.05 -27.40
N ASN A 65 2.77 -16.09 -26.81
CA ASN A 65 1.65 -16.86 -27.37
C ASN A 65 0.99 -16.20 -28.60
N ARG A 66 1.54 -15.06 -29.05
CA ARG A 66 1.10 -14.32 -30.24
C ARG A 66 2.15 -14.30 -31.35
N GLY A 67 3.29 -14.97 -31.17
CA GLY A 67 4.36 -15.16 -32.15
C GLY A 67 4.27 -16.50 -32.87
#